data_AF-A0A7X8DXT5-F1
#
_entry.id   AF-A0A7X8DXT5-F1
#
_cell.length_a   1.000
_cell.length_b   1.000
_cell.length_c   1.000
_cell.angle_alpha   90.00
_cell.angle_beta   90.00
_cell.angle_gamma   90.00
#
_symmetry.space_group_name_H-M   'P 1'
#
loop_
_entity.id
_entity.type
_entity.pdbx_description
1 polymer ?
#
loop_
_entity_poly.entity_id
_entity_poly.type
_entity_poly.pdbx_seq_one_letter_code
_entity_poly.pdbx_strand_id
1 'polypeptide(L)'
;MHAHQYTVGELLIVLRKQFFGDLDLMLILAIIGSRALPARQARAMTYEEFLTDNNKNRTQHPINIQSVAECSGIARETVRRKVNKLIELGFVERDTSGMLKITAQATNELVPSTEASLQYLVALGASSDAATKKSNESL
;
A
#
# COMPACT_ATOMS: atom_id res chain seq x y z
N MET A 1 -1.00 -16.75 17.57
CA MET A 1 -0.37 -16.97 16.25
C MET A 1 -1.38 -17.21 15.12
N HIS A 2 -2.41 -18.05 15.32
CA HIS A 2 -3.39 -18.38 14.27
C HIS A 2 -4.27 -17.22 13.75
N ALA A 3 -4.63 -16.25 14.61
CA ALA A 3 -5.47 -15.12 14.20
C ALA A 3 -4.80 -14.22 13.14
N HIS A 4 -3.53 -13.87 13.33
CA HIS A 4 -2.77 -13.08 12.36
C HIS A 4 -2.66 -13.78 11.00
N GLN A 5 -2.39 -15.09 11.01
CA GLN A 5 -2.21 -15.87 9.79
C GLN A 5 -3.51 -15.99 8.99
N TYR A 6 -4.66 -16.05 9.67
CA TYR A 6 -5.96 -16.03 9.01
C TYR A 6 -6.29 -14.64 8.44
N THR A 7 -6.14 -13.58 9.24
CA THR A 7 -6.53 -12.22 8.83
C THR A 7 -5.62 -11.66 7.74
N VAL A 8 -4.33 -11.99 7.75
CA VAL A 8 -3.41 -11.61 6.65
C VAL A 8 -3.76 -12.35 5.35
N GLY A 9 -4.24 -13.60 5.45
CA GLY A 9 -4.68 -14.38 4.29
C GLY A 9 -5.86 -13.73 3.58
N GLU A 10 -6.89 -13.33 4.34
CA GLU A 10 -8.06 -12.60 3.81
C GLU A 10 -7.67 -11.29 3.15
N LEU A 11 -6.79 -10.50 3.79
CA LEU A 11 -6.27 -9.27 3.21
C LEU A 11 -5.57 -9.53 1.86
N LEU A 12 -4.69 -10.53 1.81
CA LEU A 12 -3.98 -10.88 0.58
C LEU A 12 -4.92 -11.36 -0.53
N ILE A 13 -6.02 -12.04 -0.21
CA ILE A 13 -7.04 -12.45 -1.19
C ILE A 13 -7.73 -11.22 -1.80
N VAL A 14 -8.13 -10.25 -0.97
CA VAL A 14 -8.76 -9.01 -1.43
C VAL A 14 -7.80 -8.22 -2.32
N LEU A 15 -6.57 -8.01 -1.86
CA LEU A 15 -5.54 -7.30 -2.62
C LEU A 15 -5.22 -8.02 -3.94
N ARG A 16 -5.10 -9.34 -3.91
CA ARG A 16 -4.86 -10.12 -5.13
C ARG A 16 -5.97 -9.94 -6.15
N LYS A 17 -7.24 -9.88 -5.73
CA LYS A 17 -8.37 -9.62 -6.63
C LYS A 17 -8.30 -8.22 -7.24
N GLN A 18 -8.01 -7.19 -6.42
CA GLN A 18 -7.87 -5.82 -6.88
C GLN A 18 -6.79 -5.68 -7.96
N PHE A 19 -5.69 -6.41 -7.82
CA PHE A 19 -4.56 -6.37 -8.75
C PHE A 19 -4.59 -7.51 -9.78
N PHE A 20 -5.77 -7.99 -10.18
CA PHE A 20 -5.95 -8.95 -11.27
C PHE A 20 -5.13 -10.26 -11.11
N GLY A 21 -4.92 -10.70 -9.87
CA GLY A 21 -4.12 -11.87 -9.55
C GLY A 21 -2.62 -11.61 -9.35
N ASP A 22 -2.16 -10.37 -9.52
CA ASP A 22 -0.77 -9.98 -9.68
C ASP A 22 -0.26 -9.17 -8.49
N LEU A 23 0.22 -9.85 -7.44
CA LEU A 23 0.69 -9.18 -6.22
C LEU A 23 2.00 -8.39 -6.43
N ASP A 24 2.78 -8.71 -7.46
CA ASP A 24 3.94 -7.88 -7.84
C ASP A 24 3.50 -6.49 -8.31
N LEU A 25 2.36 -6.42 -9.03
CA LEU A 25 1.76 -5.16 -9.47
C LEU A 25 1.36 -4.29 -8.27
N MET A 26 0.78 -4.91 -7.25
CA MET A 26 0.45 -4.28 -5.97
C MET A 26 1.71 -3.79 -5.25
N LEU A 27 2.72 -4.65 -5.09
CA LEU A 27 3.96 -4.32 -4.39
C LEU A 27 4.68 -3.14 -5.05
N ILE A 28 4.78 -3.15 -6.39
CA ILE A 28 5.38 -2.05 -7.15
C ILE A 28 4.62 -0.74 -6.89
N LEU A 29 3.29 -0.77 -6.93
CA LEU A 29 2.48 0.42 -6.66
C LEU A 29 2.68 0.91 -5.22
N ALA A 30 2.70 0.01 -4.25
CA ALA A 30 2.94 0.33 -2.85
C ALA A 30 4.31 0.98 -2.63
N ILE A 31 5.36 0.52 -3.31
CA ILE A 31 6.70 1.12 -3.25
C ILE A 31 6.68 2.55 -3.82
N ILE A 32 6.07 2.75 -4.99
CA ILE A 32 5.96 4.09 -5.61
C ILE A 32 5.16 5.03 -4.69
N GLY A 33 4.04 4.57 -4.14
CA GLY A 33 3.19 5.33 -3.23
C GLY A 33 3.83 5.61 -1.87
N SER A 34 4.69 4.72 -1.35
CA SER A 34 5.36 4.93 -0.06
C SER A 34 6.31 6.13 -0.06
N ARG A 35 6.83 6.51 -1.23
CA ARG A 35 7.70 7.70 -1.40
C ARG A 35 6.90 8.98 -1.61
N ALA A 36 5.57 8.87 -1.76
CA ALA A 36 4.64 9.99 -1.80
C ALA A 36 4.26 10.52 -0.40
N LEU A 37 4.53 9.76 0.67
CA LEU A 37 4.19 10.11 2.04
C LEU A 37 5.45 10.29 2.88
N PRO A 38 5.75 11.51 3.37
CA PRO A 38 6.74 11.67 4.42
C PRO A 38 6.27 10.88 5.65
N ALA A 39 7.10 9.98 6.17
CA ALA A 39 6.77 9.11 7.32
C ALA A 39 6.24 9.89 8.55
N ARG A 40 6.56 11.18 8.65
CA ARG A 40 6.08 12.09 9.70
C ARG A 40 4.62 12.55 9.51
N GLN A 41 4.14 12.69 8.27
CA GLN A 41 2.77 13.14 7.97
C GLN A 41 1.75 12.02 8.15
N ALA A 42 2.10 10.78 7.78
CA ALA A 42 1.23 9.62 7.97
C ALA A 42 0.89 9.34 9.46
N ARG A 43 1.71 9.82 10.40
CA ARG A 43 1.56 9.55 11.84
C ARG A 43 0.56 10.47 12.55
N ALA A 44 0.05 11.51 11.87
CA ALA A 44 -0.79 12.55 12.47
C ALA A 44 -2.17 12.71 11.81
N MET A 45 -2.49 11.93 10.78
CA MET A 45 -3.74 12.06 10.02
C MET A 45 -4.77 11.01 10.43
N THR A 46 -6.02 11.44 10.58
CA THR A 46 -7.18 10.57 10.69
C THR A 46 -7.51 9.91 9.33
N TYR A 47 -8.33 8.86 9.33
CA TYR A 47 -8.73 8.18 8.09
C TYR A 47 -9.49 9.10 7.11
N GLU A 48 -10.41 9.90 7.64
CA GLU A 48 -11.16 10.91 6.90
C GLU A 48 -10.22 11.95 6.27
N GLU A 49 -9.24 12.44 7.03
CA GLU A 49 -8.21 13.34 6.52
C GLU A 49 -7.35 12.63 5.46
N PHE A 50 -6.96 11.37 5.65
CA PHE A 50 -6.18 10.63 4.66
C PHE A 50 -6.88 10.49 3.31
N LEU A 51 -8.20 10.26 3.32
CA LEU A 51 -9.05 10.14 2.12
C LEU A 51 -9.36 11.49 1.47
N THR A 52 -9.61 12.53 2.27
CA THR A 52 -9.99 13.87 1.79
C THR A 52 -8.80 14.75 1.44
N ASP A 53 -7.61 14.39 1.93
CA ASP A 53 -6.34 15.06 1.67
C ASP A 53 -5.91 14.91 0.20
N ASN A 54 -6.55 15.73 -0.64
CA ASN A 54 -6.18 16.03 -2.02
C ASN A 54 -4.94 16.94 -2.08
N ASN A 55 -4.04 16.89 -1.08
CA ASN A 55 -2.94 17.85 -0.98
C ASN A 55 -2.01 17.74 -2.19
N LYS A 56 -2.15 18.72 -3.08
CA LYS A 56 -1.22 19.05 -4.17
C LYS A 56 0.20 19.37 -3.66
N ASN A 57 0.38 19.47 -2.34
CA ASN A 57 1.64 19.77 -1.66
C ASN A 57 2.34 18.54 -1.03
N ARG A 58 1.88 17.31 -1.26
CA ARG A 58 2.70 16.13 -0.93
C ARG A 58 3.98 16.22 -1.76
N THR A 59 5.12 16.49 -1.12
CA THR A 59 6.43 16.38 -1.74
C THR A 59 6.73 14.91 -1.98
N GLN A 60 6.12 14.36 -3.04
CA GLN A 60 6.47 13.06 -3.54
C GLN A 60 7.96 13.11 -3.86
N HIS A 61 8.75 12.26 -3.22
CA HIS A 61 10.10 12.02 -3.68
C HIS A 61 9.95 11.03 -4.82
N PRO A 62 9.95 11.51 -6.07
CA PRO A 62 9.61 10.63 -7.16
C PRO A 62 10.71 9.58 -7.28
N ILE A 63 10.36 8.36 -7.70
CA ILE A 63 11.27 7.20 -7.75
C ILE A 63 11.37 6.69 -9.18
N ASN A 64 12.54 6.21 -9.61
CA ASN A 64 12.70 5.63 -10.94
C ASN A 64 12.56 4.09 -10.93
N ILE A 65 12.45 3.48 -12.12
CA ILE A 65 12.33 2.02 -12.30
C ILE A 65 13.47 1.24 -11.64
N GLN A 66 14.70 1.78 -11.67
CA GLN A 66 15.87 1.10 -11.11
C GLN A 66 15.73 0.96 -9.60
N SER A 67 15.41 2.05 -8.90
CA SER A 67 15.22 2.04 -7.46
C SER A 67 14.02 1.17 -7.03
N VAL A 68 12.97 1.07 -7.85
CA VAL A 68 11.86 0.13 -7.59
C VAL A 68 12.33 -1.32 -7.70
N ALA A 69 13.13 -1.67 -8.70
CA ALA A 69 13.69 -3.01 -8.85
C ALA A 69 14.59 -3.39 -7.66
N GLU A 70 15.44 -2.46 -7.23
CA GLU A 70 16.31 -2.64 -6.06
C GLU A 70 15.50 -2.82 -4.76
N CYS A 71 14.48 -1.98 -4.54
CA CYS A 71 13.65 -2.08 -3.32
C CYS A 71 12.80 -3.35 -3.29
N SER A 72 12.29 -3.81 -4.43
CA SER A 72 11.38 -4.94 -4.51
C SER A 72 12.07 -6.29 -4.64
N GLY A 73 13.33 -6.32 -5.11
CA GLY A 73 14.01 -7.56 -5.52
C GLY A 73 13.48 -8.15 -6.83
N ILE A 74 12.54 -7.48 -7.50
CA ILE A 74 11.97 -7.91 -8.78
C ILE A 74 12.94 -7.51 -9.90
N ALA A 75 13.13 -8.40 -10.89
CA ALA A 75 13.93 -8.10 -12.07
C ALA A 75 13.49 -6.79 -12.75
N ARG A 76 14.45 -5.92 -13.09
CA ARG A 76 14.20 -4.58 -13.65
C ARG A 76 13.26 -4.60 -14.85
N GLU A 77 13.39 -5.58 -15.75
CA GLU A 77 12.54 -5.71 -16.92
C GLU A 77 11.09 -6.06 -16.54
N THR A 78 10.90 -6.90 -15.53
CA THR A 78 9.58 -7.19 -14.95
C THR A 78 8.99 -5.93 -14.33
N VAL A 79 9.75 -5.16 -13.56
CA VAL A 79 9.29 -3.88 -13.01
C VAL A 79 8.86 -2.93 -14.12
N ARG A 80 9.66 -2.76 -15.18
CA ARG A 80 9.34 -1.92 -16.34
C ARG A 80 7.99 -2.31 -16.95
N ARG A 81 7.78 -3.61 -17.21
CA ARG A 81 6.53 -4.12 -17.79
C ARG A 81 5.31 -3.87 -16.88
N LYS A 82 5.46 -4.04 -15.56
CA LYS A 82 4.39 -3.81 -14.58
C LYS A 82 4.09 -2.32 -14.41
N VAL A 83 5.11 -1.46 -14.41
CA VAL A 83 4.95 0.00 -14.38
C VAL A 83 4.17 0.47 -15.61
N ASN A 84 4.48 -0.04 -16.81
CA ASN A 84 3.69 0.28 -18.00
C ASN A 84 2.22 -0.12 -17.84
N LYS A 85 1.94 -1.30 -17.28
CA LYS A 85 0.57 -1.72 -16.96
C LYS A 85 -0.10 -0.78 -15.96
N LEU A 86 0.61 -0.30 -14.93
CA LEU A 86 0.08 0.69 -13.98
C LEU A 86 -0.19 2.05 -14.63
N ILE A 87 0.60 2.44 -15.63
CA ILE A 87 0.37 3.65 -16.43
C ILE A 87 -0.88 3.48 -17.29
N GLU A 88 -1.05 2.33 -17.95
CA GLU A 88 -2.25 2.00 -18.74
C GLU A 88 -3.52 1.99 -17.88
N LEU A 89 -3.42 1.55 -16.63
CA LEU A 89 -4.51 1.60 -15.64
C LEU A 89 -4.76 3.01 -15.09
N GLY A 90 -3.93 4.00 -15.44
CA GLY A 90 -4.03 5.37 -14.94
C GLY A 90 -3.57 5.51 -13.48
N PHE A 91 -2.90 4.53 -12.89
CA PHE A 91 -2.49 4.54 -11.49
C PHE A 91 -1.14 5.20 -11.24
N VAL A 92 -0.27 5.18 -12.25
CA VAL A 92 1.06 5.77 -12.21
C VAL A 92 1.23 6.70 -13.40
N GLU A 93 1.92 7.81 -13.19
CA GLU A 93 2.43 8.66 -14.25
C GLU A 93 3.97 8.67 -14.23
N ARG A 94 4.57 8.88 -15.40
CA ARG A 94 6.02 9.00 -15.56
C ARG A 94 6.35 10.36 -16.15
N ASP A 95 7.19 11.12 -15.46
CA ASP A 95 7.63 12.43 -15.93
C ASP A 95 8.73 12.34 -17.01
N THR A 96 9.11 13.48 -17.57
CA THR A 96 10.15 13.61 -18.61
C THR A 96 11.53 13.18 -18.14
N SER A 97 11.79 13.23 -16.83
CA SER A 97 13.04 12.74 -16.21
C SER A 97 12.99 11.24 -15.93
N GLY A 98 11.87 10.59 -16.22
CA GLY A 98 11.65 9.17 -16.05
C GLY A 98 11.26 8.77 -14.63
N MET A 99 10.91 9.72 -13.78
CA MET A 99 10.49 9.47 -12.40
C MET A 99 9.00 9.13 -12.34
N LEU A 100 8.64 8.27 -11.40
CA LEU A 100 7.31 7.69 -11.24
C LEU A 100 6.57 8.37 -10.08
N LYS A 101 5.27 8.62 -10.29
CA LYS A 101 4.37 9.23 -9.32
C LYS A 101 3.02 8.53 -9.33
N ILE A 102 2.34 8.49 -8.18
CA ILE A 102 0.96 7.99 -8.09
C ILE A 102 -0.01 9.10 -8.47
N THR A 103 -1.01 8.74 -9.28
CA THR A 103 -2.08 9.64 -9.72
C THR A 103 -3.19 9.75 -8.67
N ALA A 104 -4.01 10.80 -8.76
CA ALA A 104 -5.20 10.91 -7.92
C ALA A 104 -6.22 9.77 -8.18
N GLN A 105 -6.28 9.24 -9.41
CA GLN A 105 -7.15 8.13 -9.77
C GLN A 105 -6.81 6.87 -8.98
N ALA A 106 -5.52 6.53 -8.84
CA ALA A 106 -5.10 5.41 -8.01
C ALA A 106 -5.60 5.53 -6.57
N THR A 107 -5.52 6.72 -5.96
CA THR A 107 -6.00 6.93 -4.59
C THR A 107 -7.48 6.58 -4.45
N ASN A 108 -8.31 7.02 -5.40
CA ASN A 108 -9.75 6.78 -5.38
C ASN A 108 -10.10 5.30 -5.65
N GLU A 109 -9.43 4.68 -6.62
CA GLU A 109 -9.67 3.28 -7.01
C GLU A 109 -9.18 2.27 -5.94
N LEU A 110 -8.25 2.67 -5.08
CA LEU A 110 -7.68 1.82 -4.04
C LEU A 110 -8.34 1.98 -2.66
N VAL A 111 -9.43 2.75 -2.56
CA VAL A 111 -10.22 2.87 -1.31
C VAL A 111 -10.61 1.49 -0.76
N PRO A 112 -11.15 0.53 -1.54
CA PRO A 112 -11.51 -0.79 -1.02
C PRO A 112 -10.31 -1.58 -0.45
N SER A 113 -9.14 -1.44 -1.08
CA SER A 113 -7.90 -2.09 -0.61
C SER A 113 -7.36 -1.43 0.67
N THR A 114 -7.53 -0.12 0.79
CA THR A 114 -7.19 0.64 2.00
C THR A 114 -8.10 0.24 3.15
N GLU A 115 -9.40 0.13 2.90
CA GLU A 115 -10.38 -0.33 3.88
C GLU A 115 -10.08 -1.75 4.37
N ALA A 116 -9.81 -2.69 3.46
CA ALA A 116 -9.41 -4.05 3.83
C ALA A 116 -8.14 -4.07 4.70
N SER A 117 -7.18 -3.20 4.41
CA SER A 117 -5.95 -3.06 5.20
C SER A 117 -6.25 -2.53 6.61
N LEU A 118 -7.20 -1.59 6.77
CA LEU A 118 -7.63 -1.09 8.07
C LEU A 118 -8.41 -2.14 8.86
N GLN A 119 -9.30 -2.88 8.22
CA GLN A 119 -10.02 -4.00 8.85
C GLN A 119 -9.05 -5.05 9.38
N TYR A 120 -7.99 -5.36 8.62
CA TYR A 120 -6.91 -6.21 9.08
C TYR A 120 -6.20 -5.65 10.33
N LEU A 121 -5.88 -4.36 10.36
CA LEU A 121 -5.26 -3.72 11.53
C LEU A 121 -6.17 -3.77 12.77
N VAL A 122 -7.46 -3.50 12.61
CA VAL A 122 -8.46 -3.60 13.69
C VAL A 122 -8.54 -5.03 14.22
N ALA A 123 -8.59 -6.02 13.34
CA ALA A 123 -8.65 -7.42 13.73
C ALA A 123 -7.39 -7.88 14.49
N LEU A 124 -6.21 -7.37 14.10
CA LEU A 124 -4.97 -7.61 14.84
C LEU A 124 -4.94 -6.93 16.21
N GLY A 125 -5.42 -5.69 16.31
CA GLY A 125 -5.53 -4.97 17.58
C GLY A 125 -6.41 -5.73 18.57
N ALA A 126 -7.62 -6.12 18.16
CA ALA A 126 -8.54 -6.90 18.98
C ALA A 126 -7.96 -8.25 19.41
N SER A 127 -7.20 -8.91 18.52
CA SER A 127 -6.52 -10.18 18.85
C SER A 127 -5.39 -9.99 19.86
N SER A 128 -4.73 -8.84 19.84
CA SER A 128 -3.65 -8.50 20.77
C SER A 128 -4.20 -8.20 22.16
N ASP A 129 -5.26 -7.40 22.25
CA ASP A 129 -5.94 -7.09 23.53
C ASP A 129 -6.47 -8.36 24.23
N ALA A 130 -7.03 -9.30 23.46
CA ALA A 130 -7.49 -10.58 23.98
C ALA A 130 -6.34 -11.46 24.51
N ALA A 131 -5.15 -11.38 23.90
CA ALA A 131 -3.97 -12.11 24.38
C ALA A 131 -3.39 -11.49 25.66
N THR A 132 -3.38 -10.16 25.77
CA THR A 132 -2.92 -9.45 26.96
C THR A 132 -3.85 -9.69 28.15
N LYS A 133 -5.18 -9.71 27.93
CA LYS A 133 -6.17 -9.96 28.99
C LYS A 133 -6.08 -11.37 29.58
N LYS A 134 -5.89 -12.40 28.74
CA LYS A 134 -5.67 -13.79 29.20
C LYS A 134 -4.38 -13.96 30.03
N SER A 135 -3.35 -13.19 29.72
CA SER A 135 -2.07 -13.24 30.45
C SER A 135 -2.19 -12.62 31.85
N ASN A 136 -3.05 -11.60 32.03
CA ASN A 136 -3.29 -10.95 33.33
C ASN A 136 -4.30 -11.68 34.22
N GLU A 137 -5.18 -12.53 33.66
CA GLU A 137 -6.14 -13.36 34.42
C GLU A 137 -5.55 -14.72 34.88
N SER A 138 -4.29 -15.02 34.50
CA SER A 138 -3.59 -16.26 34.86
C SER A 138 -2.53 -16.09 35.97
N LEU A 139 -2.55 -14.95 36.67
CA LEU A 139 -1.74 -14.59 37.85
C LEU A 139 -2.66 -14.37 39.05
#